data_AF-A0A2Z6SH11-F1
#
_entry.id   AF-A0A2Z6SH11-F1
#
_cell.length_a   1.000
_cell.length_b   1.000
_cell.length_c   1.000
_cell.angle_alpha   90.00
_cell.angle_beta   90.00
_cell.angle_gamma   90.00
#
_symmetry.space_group_name_H-M   'P 1'
#
loop_
_entity.id
_entity.type
_entity.pdbx_description
1 polymer ?
#
loop_
_entity_poly.entity_id
_entity_poly.type
_entity_poly.pdbx_seq_one_letter_code
_entity_poly.pdbx_strand_id
1 'polypeptide(L)'
;MKFKNYKAIENVPFYFVKDLEADSDLIEINDINEKTIKLQKQKPNSYGYVLIQTDGKLAKEIARRTPNSIVESWKSIQCGLEEIIKPKLRNPEKIVMTERDWRTHKSAIRCYICEGKLQETRYNKVKYFDSARKFISSAHHGCVKIKCEATEEKLVEAMYHTQGLSIEEENIFKNVIKCYICKMSLRADINDNKVRDHDHFTGKYHGPAHRGCNLQLQIKPDEIKIPLIYHGGKHYDFHHKVRELGLVSEDKIEIIADNMENYKTIIIGQIKFIDSCQFQFPSLEKVASNLRGQEKSLEQLAKCFPIMAQSIPQHLLPILTQKSEYSYELNDPGRFSRTELPSRKEFNTVLGELNYCENGCKKCKHEIKGKKCNGECKKGDLKEVDDCEHKKIYTISQKQYKHAQKVWEEAKCKTFGDYHDLYLRTDVLILADSIQRFRMTMKEVSGLDPLNYITLPSFAFDMAKKDDQG
;
A
#
# COMPACT_ATOMS: atom_id res chain seq x y z
N MET A 1 -20.79 -22.81 -0.57
CA MET A 1 -21.14 -22.09 0.67
C MET A 1 -20.58 -20.67 0.55
N LYS A 2 -21.40 -19.61 0.39
CA LYS A 2 -20.88 -18.23 0.40
C LYS A 2 -20.54 -17.87 1.85
N PHE A 3 -19.29 -17.54 2.14
CA PHE A 3 -18.87 -17.09 3.47
C PHE A 3 -19.66 -15.83 3.85
N LYS A 4 -20.45 -15.89 4.91
CA LYS A 4 -21.35 -14.80 5.34
C LYS A 4 -20.80 -13.97 6.51
N ASN A 5 -19.60 -14.30 6.99
CA ASN A 5 -19.03 -13.69 8.17
C ASN A 5 -17.96 -12.65 7.81
N TYR A 6 -18.41 -11.51 7.28
CA TYR A 6 -17.56 -10.41 6.84
C TYR A 6 -16.58 -9.92 7.93
N LYS A 7 -16.93 -10.11 9.22
CA LYS A 7 -16.12 -9.74 10.40
C LYS A 7 -14.80 -10.50 10.52
N ALA A 8 -14.63 -11.59 9.78
CA ALA A 8 -13.46 -12.44 9.86
C ALA A 8 -12.72 -12.56 8.52
N ILE A 9 -13.10 -11.77 7.51
CA ILE A 9 -12.37 -11.76 6.24
C ILE A 9 -10.92 -11.34 6.51
N GLU A 10 -9.98 -12.15 6.05
CA GLU A 10 -8.55 -11.88 6.18
C GLU A 10 -8.16 -10.54 5.57
N ASN A 11 -7.14 -9.93 6.17
CA ASN A 11 -6.56 -8.71 5.67
C ASN A 11 -5.94 -8.94 4.30
N VAL A 12 -5.99 -7.92 3.44
CA VAL A 12 -5.29 -7.96 2.15
C VAL A 12 -3.78 -8.03 2.42
N PRO A 13 -3.09 -9.12 2.05
CA PRO A 13 -1.72 -9.34 2.51
C PRO A 13 -0.72 -8.41 1.82
N PHE A 14 -1.00 -8.08 0.56
CA PHE A 14 -0.20 -7.21 -0.29
C PHE A 14 -1.09 -6.37 -1.17
N TYR A 15 -0.61 -5.21 -1.56
CA TYR A 15 -1.22 -4.40 -2.60
C TYR A 15 -0.16 -3.62 -3.36
N PHE A 16 -0.46 -3.35 -4.62
CA PHE A 16 0.33 -2.47 -5.46
C PHE A 16 -0.29 -1.08 -5.49
N VAL A 17 0.54 -0.05 -5.53
CA VAL A 17 0.14 1.32 -5.88
C VAL A 17 0.93 1.70 -7.11
N LYS A 18 0.25 2.17 -8.14
CA LYS A 18 0.84 2.36 -9.46
C LYS A 18 0.36 3.64 -10.10
N ASP A 19 1.26 4.23 -10.88
CA ASP A 19 0.98 5.34 -11.76
C ASP A 19 1.56 5.11 -13.16
N LEU A 20 1.16 5.93 -14.13
CA LEU A 20 1.65 5.96 -15.51
C LEU A 20 1.75 7.42 -15.97
N GLU A 21 2.87 7.78 -16.57
CA GLU A 21 2.92 9.00 -17.38
C GLU A 21 2.79 8.67 -18.86
N ALA A 22 2.19 9.62 -19.57
CA ALA A 22 2.01 9.58 -21.00
C ALA A 22 2.34 10.93 -21.62
N ASP A 23 2.84 10.88 -22.85
CA ASP A 23 2.94 12.06 -23.71
C ASP A 23 1.56 12.42 -24.21
N SER A 24 1.22 13.71 -24.18
CA SER A 24 -0.08 14.21 -24.64
C SER A 24 0.06 14.87 -26.02
N ASP A 25 -0.01 14.08 -27.09
CA ASP A 25 0.17 14.59 -28.45
C ASP A 25 -1.09 15.30 -28.92
N LEU A 26 -0.96 16.53 -29.43
CA LEU A 26 -2.06 17.28 -30.04
C LEU A 26 -2.56 16.56 -31.30
N ILE A 27 -3.88 16.54 -31.48
CA ILE A 27 -4.53 15.98 -32.68
C ILE A 27 -5.07 17.14 -33.51
N GLU A 28 -4.83 17.10 -34.82
CA GLU A 28 -5.48 18.02 -35.77
C GLU A 28 -6.99 17.75 -35.82
N ILE A 29 -7.79 18.78 -35.56
CA ILE A 29 -9.25 18.69 -35.58
C ILE A 29 -9.71 18.76 -37.04
N ASN A 30 -10.10 17.61 -37.59
CA ASN A 30 -10.51 17.50 -38.99
C ASN A 30 -12.01 17.66 -39.22
N ASP A 31 -12.86 17.53 -38.18
CA ASP A 31 -14.31 17.63 -38.31
C ASP A 31 -14.92 18.40 -37.13
N ILE A 32 -15.60 19.52 -37.43
CA ILE A 32 -16.13 20.47 -36.45
C ILE A 32 -17.56 20.07 -36.02
N ASN A 33 -18.13 19.04 -36.65
CA ASN A 33 -19.53 18.65 -36.46
C ASN A 33 -19.75 17.54 -35.41
N GLU A 34 -18.69 17.02 -34.78
CA GLU A 34 -18.83 16.04 -33.70
C GLU A 34 -19.21 16.71 -32.37
N LYS A 35 -20.15 16.10 -31.62
CA LYS A 35 -20.53 16.55 -30.26
C LYS A 35 -19.40 16.42 -29.24
N THR A 36 -18.38 15.63 -29.54
CA THR A 36 -17.19 15.43 -28.69
C THR A 36 -15.97 15.41 -29.59
N ILE A 37 -15.05 16.35 -29.38
CA ILE A 37 -13.85 16.49 -30.21
C ILE A 37 -12.65 15.98 -29.41
N LYS A 38 -11.88 15.07 -29.99
CA LYS A 38 -10.66 14.56 -29.37
C LYS A 38 -9.50 15.54 -29.58
N LEU A 39 -9.08 16.22 -28.52
CA LEU A 39 -8.01 17.24 -28.57
C LEU A 39 -6.60 16.67 -28.54
N GLN A 40 -6.42 15.58 -27.76
CA GLN A 40 -5.10 15.00 -27.50
C GLN A 40 -5.15 13.47 -27.56
N LYS A 41 -4.03 12.87 -27.96
CA LYS A 41 -3.77 11.43 -27.91
C LYS A 41 -2.67 11.19 -26.90
N GLN A 42 -2.97 10.39 -25.88
CA GLN A 42 -1.98 10.02 -24.90
C GLN A 42 -1.22 8.76 -25.27
N LYS A 43 0.10 8.80 -25.12
CA LYS A 43 1.03 7.70 -25.38
C LYS A 43 1.86 7.41 -24.13
N PRO A 44 1.63 6.27 -23.45
CA PRO A 44 2.40 5.90 -22.26
C PRO A 44 3.91 5.95 -22.51
N ASN A 45 4.64 6.62 -21.63
CA ASN A 45 6.08 6.86 -21.76
C ASN A 45 6.87 6.34 -20.54
N SER A 46 6.20 6.09 -19.42
CA SER A 46 6.82 5.60 -18.19
C SER A 46 5.79 4.96 -17.26
N TYR A 47 6.28 4.21 -16.29
CA TYR A 47 5.47 3.67 -15.20
C TYR A 47 6.23 3.68 -13.88
N GLY A 48 5.49 3.92 -12.80
CA GLY A 48 5.98 3.80 -11.43
C GLY A 48 5.05 2.91 -10.63
N TYR A 49 5.58 2.03 -9.79
CA TYR A 49 4.77 1.32 -8.81
C TYR A 49 5.56 0.92 -7.57
N VAL A 50 4.83 0.75 -6.47
CA VAL A 50 5.31 0.14 -5.23
C VAL A 50 4.46 -1.07 -4.88
N LEU A 51 5.09 -2.10 -4.34
CA LEU A 51 4.45 -3.27 -3.73
C LEU A 51 4.61 -3.17 -2.22
N ILE A 52 3.50 -3.17 -1.51
CA ILE A 52 3.44 -2.91 -0.07
C ILE A 52 2.83 -4.11 0.64
N GLN A 53 3.43 -4.49 1.76
CA GLN A 53 2.92 -5.53 2.66
C GLN A 53 1.85 -4.96 3.60
N THR A 54 1.02 -5.83 4.19
CA THR A 54 -0.06 -5.39 5.08
C THR A 54 0.37 -4.54 6.28
N ASP A 55 1.60 -4.69 6.74
CA ASP A 55 2.21 -3.95 7.85
C ASP A 55 2.79 -2.58 7.43
N GLY A 56 2.71 -2.22 6.15
CA GLY A 56 3.27 -0.98 5.60
C GLY A 56 4.74 -1.10 5.18
N LYS A 57 5.33 -2.30 5.20
CA LYS A 57 6.69 -2.53 4.69
C LYS A 57 6.72 -2.48 3.17
N LEU A 58 7.67 -1.72 2.63
CA LEU A 58 7.94 -1.66 1.20
C LEU A 58 8.65 -2.95 0.74
N ALA A 59 8.02 -3.72 -0.14
CA ALA A 59 8.57 -4.97 -0.65
C ALA A 59 9.27 -4.82 -2.01
N LYS A 60 8.78 -3.92 -2.87
CA LYS A 60 9.39 -3.60 -4.17
C LYS A 60 8.99 -2.19 -4.59
N GLU A 61 9.87 -1.52 -5.29
CA GLU A 61 9.64 -0.19 -5.86
C GLU A 61 10.32 -0.10 -7.22
N ILE A 62 9.61 0.46 -8.21
CA ILE A 62 10.10 0.67 -9.56
C ILE A 62 9.59 2.02 -10.07
N ALA A 63 10.47 2.76 -10.74
CA ALA A 63 10.13 3.83 -11.67
C ALA A 63 10.94 3.61 -12.95
N ARG A 64 10.29 3.58 -14.12
CA ARG A 64 10.94 3.28 -15.38
C ARG A 64 10.31 4.04 -16.54
N ARG A 65 11.14 4.75 -17.30
CA ARG A 65 10.81 5.30 -18.62
C ARG A 65 10.91 4.21 -19.69
N THR A 66 9.83 3.98 -20.41
CA THR A 66 9.78 3.07 -21.56
C THR A 66 8.53 3.33 -22.39
N PRO A 67 8.60 3.29 -23.74
CA PRO A 67 7.42 3.36 -24.59
C PRO A 67 6.49 2.15 -24.42
N ASN A 68 6.98 1.04 -23.84
CA ASN A 68 6.22 -0.20 -23.61
C ASN A 68 5.70 -0.28 -22.16
N SER A 69 5.38 0.86 -21.55
CA SER A 69 5.12 0.98 -20.11
C SER A 69 4.01 0.07 -19.61
N ILE A 70 2.94 -0.14 -20.38
CA ILE A 70 1.86 -1.03 -19.96
C ILE A 70 2.33 -2.49 -19.91
N VAL A 71 2.94 -3.00 -20.99
CA VAL A 71 3.39 -4.40 -21.10
C VAL A 71 4.51 -4.70 -20.10
N GLU A 72 5.51 -3.83 -19.99
CA GLU A 72 6.62 -4.01 -19.06
C GLU A 72 6.15 -3.94 -17.60
N SER A 73 5.27 -2.98 -17.27
CA SER A 73 4.71 -2.90 -15.92
C SER A 73 3.89 -4.13 -15.55
N TRP A 74 3.09 -4.65 -16.49
CA TRP A 74 2.31 -5.87 -16.28
C TRP A 74 3.21 -7.08 -15.98
N LYS A 75 4.22 -7.32 -16.82
CA LYS A 75 5.21 -8.39 -16.59
C LYS A 75 5.91 -8.24 -15.24
N SER A 76 6.27 -7.01 -14.86
CA SER A 76 6.92 -6.74 -13.58
C SER A 76 6.01 -7.00 -12.38
N ILE A 77 4.70 -6.70 -12.49
CA ILE A 77 3.70 -7.01 -11.47
C ILE A 77 3.51 -8.52 -11.32
N GLN A 78 3.41 -9.25 -12.45
CA GLN A 78 3.31 -10.72 -12.45
C GLN A 78 4.54 -11.38 -11.83
N CYS A 79 5.75 -10.90 -12.15
CA CYS A 79 6.99 -11.31 -11.48
C CYS A 79 6.93 -11.05 -9.97
N GLY A 80 6.43 -9.88 -9.54
CA GLY A 80 6.23 -9.58 -8.10
C GLY A 80 5.24 -10.54 -7.43
N LEU A 81 4.19 -10.95 -8.14
CA LEU A 81 3.21 -11.93 -7.67
C LEU A 81 3.85 -13.31 -7.45
N GLU A 82 4.60 -13.82 -8.42
CA GLU A 82 5.22 -15.15 -8.37
C GLU A 82 6.45 -15.23 -7.45
N GLU A 83 7.28 -14.18 -7.41
CA GLU A 83 8.58 -14.22 -6.71
C GLU A 83 8.53 -13.64 -5.29
N ILE A 84 7.58 -12.75 -4.99
CA ILE A 84 7.49 -12.07 -3.68
C ILE A 84 6.23 -12.49 -2.93
N ILE A 85 5.06 -12.36 -3.58
CA ILE A 85 3.78 -12.56 -2.90
C ILE A 85 3.57 -14.05 -2.62
N LYS A 86 3.45 -14.90 -3.65
CA LYS A 86 3.12 -16.31 -3.49
C LYS A 86 4.07 -17.08 -2.55
N PRO A 87 5.41 -16.91 -2.60
CA PRO A 87 6.30 -17.61 -1.68
C PRO A 87 6.05 -17.21 -0.22
N LYS A 88 5.76 -15.93 0.05
CA LYS A 88 5.37 -15.46 1.39
C LYS A 88 3.99 -15.98 1.81
N LEU A 89 3.02 -16.07 0.89
CA LEU A 89 1.70 -16.63 1.20
C LEU A 89 1.74 -18.14 1.46
N ARG A 90 2.61 -18.88 0.76
CA ARG A 90 2.77 -20.35 0.91
C ARG A 90 3.50 -20.74 2.19
N ASN A 91 4.31 -19.83 2.75
CA ASN A 91 5.05 -20.01 3.99
C ASN A 91 4.62 -18.93 5.00
N PRO A 92 3.41 -19.04 5.60
CA PRO A 92 2.92 -18.05 6.55
C PRO A 92 3.84 -17.96 7.78
N GLU A 93 3.94 -16.75 8.34
CA GLU A 93 4.76 -16.51 9.53
C GLU A 93 4.26 -17.35 10.72
N LYS A 94 5.21 -17.94 11.44
CA LYS A 94 4.91 -18.68 12.66
C LYS A 94 4.57 -17.69 13.78
N ILE A 95 3.84 -18.14 14.80
CA ILE A 95 3.50 -17.37 16.02
C ILE A 95 4.80 -16.84 16.71
N VAL A 96 4.76 -15.85 17.65
CA VAL A 96 5.96 -15.16 18.24
C VAL A 96 6.26 -15.50 19.78
N MET A 97 7.54 -15.60 20.30
CA MET A 97 8.01 -16.10 21.67
C MET A 97 8.26 -14.89 22.52
N THR A 98 8.14 -15.10 23.82
CA THR A 98 8.63 -14.19 24.85
C THR A 98 10.18 -14.13 24.92
N GLU A 99 10.68 -12.98 25.38
CA GLU A 99 12.10 -12.72 25.63
C GLU A 99 12.69 -13.59 26.77
N ARG A 100 11.86 -13.99 27.73
CA ARG A 100 12.24 -14.83 28.88
C ARG A 100 12.67 -16.23 28.45
N ASP A 101 11.98 -16.79 27.45
CA ASP A 101 12.28 -18.13 26.91
C ASP A 101 13.64 -18.13 26.19
N TRP A 102 13.94 -17.05 25.48
CA TRP A 102 15.24 -16.86 24.82
C TRP A 102 16.40 -16.75 25.81
N ARG A 103 16.23 -15.99 26.91
CA ARG A 103 17.27 -15.86 27.95
C ARG A 103 17.55 -17.21 28.61
N THR A 104 16.50 -17.95 28.94
CA THR A 104 16.58 -19.27 29.59
C THR A 104 17.28 -20.30 28.71
N HIS A 105 17.00 -20.29 27.40
CA HIS A 105 17.70 -21.15 26.45
C HIS A 105 19.20 -20.78 26.34
N LYS A 106 19.52 -19.48 26.18
CA LYS A 106 20.91 -19.03 26.01
C LYS A 106 21.78 -19.30 27.24
N SER A 107 21.26 -19.06 28.45
CA SER A 107 22.00 -19.24 29.70
C SER A 107 22.11 -20.69 30.19
N ALA A 108 21.35 -21.64 29.61
CA ALA A 108 21.40 -23.03 30.03
C ALA A 108 22.76 -23.69 29.72
N ILE A 109 23.48 -24.10 30.77
CA ILE A 109 24.77 -24.80 30.70
C ILE A 109 24.65 -26.32 30.89
N ARG A 110 23.49 -26.79 31.34
CA ARG A 110 23.19 -28.20 31.61
C ARG A 110 21.92 -28.64 30.89
N CYS A 111 21.92 -29.89 30.45
CA CYS A 111 20.81 -30.51 29.77
C CYS A 111 19.68 -30.76 30.76
N TYR A 112 18.47 -30.37 30.41
CA TYR A 112 17.31 -30.57 31.26
C TYR A 112 16.92 -32.04 31.45
N ILE A 113 17.26 -32.91 30.49
CA ILE A 113 16.86 -34.33 30.52
C ILE A 113 17.85 -35.17 31.33
N CYS A 114 19.16 -34.95 31.16
CA CYS A 114 20.20 -35.79 31.77
C CYS A 114 21.12 -35.04 32.73
N GLU A 115 20.92 -33.74 32.94
CA GLU A 115 21.73 -32.85 33.79
C GLU A 115 23.22 -32.71 33.44
N GLY A 116 23.66 -33.40 32.37
CA GLY A 116 25.00 -33.31 31.81
C GLY A 116 25.28 -31.95 31.16
N LYS A 117 26.56 -31.60 30.99
CA LYS A 117 26.97 -30.33 30.37
C LYS A 117 26.51 -30.25 28.91
N LEU A 118 25.88 -29.14 28.53
CA LEU A 118 25.58 -28.83 27.12
C LEU A 118 26.86 -28.30 26.46
N GLN A 119 27.63 -29.16 25.81
CA GLN A 119 28.84 -28.74 25.08
C GLN A 119 28.45 -27.88 23.85
N GLU A 120 29.20 -26.81 23.58
CA GLU A 120 28.86 -25.73 22.63
C GLU A 120 28.91 -26.10 21.13
N THR A 121 29.23 -27.34 20.77
CA THR A 121 29.22 -27.75 19.36
C THR A 121 27.80 -27.60 18.80
N ARG A 122 27.66 -26.82 17.71
CA ARG A 122 26.42 -26.29 17.07
C ARG A 122 25.23 -27.25 16.93
N TYR A 123 25.41 -28.56 17.11
CA TYR A 123 24.42 -29.59 16.83
C TYR A 123 23.91 -30.32 18.08
N ASN A 124 24.45 -30.05 19.27
CA ASN A 124 24.09 -30.84 20.46
C ASN A 124 23.12 -30.11 21.41
N LYS A 125 23.10 -28.78 21.50
CA LYS A 125 22.17 -28.03 22.37
C LYS A 125 20.88 -27.67 21.61
N VAL A 126 19.75 -28.19 22.06
CA VAL A 126 18.43 -27.96 21.44
C VAL A 126 17.41 -27.47 22.46
N LYS A 127 16.34 -26.83 21.98
CA LYS A 127 15.21 -26.40 22.81
C LYS A 127 14.34 -27.63 23.11
N TYR A 128 13.99 -27.85 24.38
CA TYR A 128 13.15 -28.95 24.79
C TYR A 128 11.79 -28.45 25.28
N PHE A 129 10.73 -29.04 24.73
CA PHE A 129 9.34 -28.75 25.05
C PHE A 129 8.71 -30.00 25.68
N ASP A 130 7.79 -29.81 26.63
CA ASP A 130 7.01 -30.91 27.18
C ASP A 130 5.88 -31.36 26.22
N SER A 131 5.14 -32.40 26.61
CA SER A 131 3.99 -32.89 25.85
C SER A 131 2.85 -31.87 25.74
N ALA A 132 2.82 -30.87 26.62
CA ALA A 132 1.90 -29.74 26.56
C ALA A 132 2.44 -28.58 25.70
N ARG A 133 3.57 -28.77 24.99
CA ARG A 133 4.22 -27.80 24.12
C ARG A 133 4.68 -26.53 24.83
N LYS A 134 4.89 -26.61 26.16
CA LYS A 134 5.48 -25.53 26.95
C LYS A 134 7.00 -25.62 26.85
N PHE A 135 7.65 -24.48 26.60
CA PHE A 135 9.11 -24.42 26.66
C PHE A 135 9.57 -24.75 28.09
N ILE A 136 10.39 -25.79 28.24
CA ILE A 136 10.89 -26.21 29.54
C ILE A 136 12.30 -25.68 29.77
N SER A 137 13.26 -26.07 28.92
CA SER A 137 14.66 -25.62 29.00
C SER A 137 15.45 -26.17 27.79
N SER A 138 16.78 -26.12 27.83
CA SER A 138 17.67 -26.70 26.83
C SER A 138 18.04 -28.14 27.15
N ALA A 139 18.14 -29.01 26.15
CA ALA A 139 18.56 -30.40 26.30
C ALA A 139 19.54 -30.81 25.21
N HIS A 140 20.19 -31.98 25.37
CA HIS A 140 20.98 -32.57 24.30
C HIS A 140 20.07 -33.10 23.19
N HIS A 141 20.46 -32.92 21.93
CA HIS A 141 19.75 -33.51 20.79
C HIS A 141 19.57 -35.02 20.96
N GLY A 142 20.62 -35.73 21.41
CA GLY A 142 20.56 -37.16 21.67
C GLY A 142 19.58 -37.54 22.81
N CYS A 143 19.52 -36.73 23.87
CA CYS A 143 18.59 -36.97 24.98
C CYS A 143 17.13 -36.78 24.59
N VAL A 144 16.84 -35.81 23.71
CA VAL A 144 15.50 -35.62 23.16
C VAL A 144 15.11 -36.81 22.28
N LYS A 145 16.02 -37.27 21.41
CA LYS A 145 15.80 -38.47 20.58
C LYS A 145 15.42 -39.70 21.38
N ILE A 146 16.14 -39.96 22.48
CA ILE A 146 15.87 -41.09 23.37
C ILE A 146 14.53 -40.93 24.06
N LYS A 147 14.25 -39.74 24.62
CA LYS A 147 13.00 -39.47 25.33
C LYS A 147 11.77 -39.51 24.42
N CYS A 148 11.93 -39.20 23.14
CA CYS A 148 10.87 -39.18 22.13
C CYS A 148 10.77 -40.46 21.29
N GLU A 149 11.47 -41.55 21.68
CA GLU A 149 11.42 -42.85 20.98
C GLU A 149 11.83 -42.77 19.49
N ALA A 150 12.63 -41.77 19.12
CA ALA A 150 13.28 -41.58 17.83
C ALA A 150 12.41 -41.53 16.54
N THR A 151 11.09 -41.35 16.61
CA THR A 151 10.30 -41.09 15.39
C THR A 151 10.51 -39.65 14.91
N GLU A 152 10.67 -39.44 13.59
CA GLU A 152 10.94 -38.13 12.96
C GLU A 152 9.92 -37.07 13.41
N GLU A 153 8.64 -37.45 13.48
CA GLU A 153 7.52 -36.59 13.89
C GLU A 153 7.61 -36.16 15.36
N LYS A 154 7.81 -37.10 16.30
CA LYS A 154 7.95 -36.78 17.74
C LYS A 154 9.21 -35.97 18.03
N LEU A 155 10.27 -36.20 17.25
CA LEU A 155 11.54 -35.45 17.32
C LEU A 155 11.36 -34.00 16.87
N VAL A 156 10.73 -33.79 15.71
CA VAL A 156 10.45 -32.44 15.18
C VAL A 156 9.56 -31.66 16.14
N GLU A 157 8.52 -32.29 16.69
CA GLU A 157 7.64 -31.68 17.70
C GLU A 157 8.38 -31.28 18.98
N ALA A 158 9.32 -32.10 19.46
CA ALA A 158 10.04 -31.86 20.71
C ALA A 158 11.23 -30.89 20.59
N MET A 159 11.77 -30.68 19.37
CA MET A 159 12.99 -29.89 19.12
C MET A 159 12.73 -28.56 18.42
N TYR A 160 11.74 -28.49 17.54
CA TYR A 160 11.53 -27.35 16.66
C TYR A 160 10.11 -26.81 16.77
N HIS A 161 9.92 -25.85 17.67
CA HIS A 161 8.83 -24.89 17.55
C HIS A 161 9.25 -23.50 18.06
N THR A 162 9.13 -22.51 17.19
CA THR A 162 8.77 -21.15 17.56
C THR A 162 7.28 -21.03 17.24
N GLN A 163 6.33 -20.74 18.11
CA GLN A 163 6.32 -19.96 19.32
C GLN A 163 4.88 -19.97 19.85
N GLY A 164 4.65 -20.01 21.17
CA GLY A 164 3.29 -20.15 21.74
C GLY A 164 2.68 -18.81 22.16
N LEU A 165 1.38 -18.82 22.43
CA LEU A 165 0.63 -17.71 23.03
C LEU A 165 1.28 -17.19 24.31
N SER A 166 1.15 -15.89 24.60
CA SER A 166 1.43 -15.37 25.94
C SER A 166 0.54 -16.04 26.99
N ILE A 167 0.92 -15.94 28.28
CA ILE A 167 0.13 -16.51 29.38
C ILE A 167 -1.31 -15.98 29.36
N GLU A 168 -1.48 -14.70 29.05
CA GLU A 168 -2.79 -14.05 28.93
C GLU A 168 -3.59 -14.63 27.76
N GLU A 169 -2.98 -14.74 26.58
CA GLU A 169 -3.63 -15.29 25.39
C GLU A 169 -3.94 -16.79 25.53
N GLU A 170 -3.11 -17.57 26.21
CA GLU A 170 -3.36 -18.99 26.49
C GLU A 170 -4.52 -19.15 27.50
N ASN A 171 -4.63 -18.26 28.48
CA ASN A 171 -5.79 -18.20 29.37
C ASN A 171 -7.07 -17.82 28.61
N ILE A 172 -6.99 -16.84 27.70
CA ILE A 172 -8.10 -16.48 26.80
C ILE A 172 -8.49 -17.69 25.95
N PHE A 173 -7.51 -18.36 25.34
CA PHE A 173 -7.76 -19.56 24.53
C PHE A 173 -8.48 -20.62 25.34
N LYS A 174 -8.05 -20.94 26.56
CA LYS A 174 -8.67 -21.98 27.40
C LYS A 174 -10.10 -21.61 27.82
N ASN A 175 -10.29 -20.39 28.31
CA ASN A 175 -11.52 -19.99 28.99
C ASN A 175 -12.64 -19.54 28.03
N VAL A 176 -12.31 -19.04 26.85
CA VAL A 176 -13.31 -18.57 25.89
C VAL A 176 -14.06 -19.76 25.28
N ILE A 177 -15.39 -19.73 25.41
CA ILE A 177 -16.31 -20.76 24.92
C ILE A 177 -16.99 -20.41 23.60
N LYS A 178 -16.71 -19.22 23.03
CA LYS A 178 -17.27 -18.76 21.75
C LYS A 178 -16.16 -18.64 20.71
N CYS A 179 -16.46 -19.03 19.48
CA CYS A 179 -15.55 -18.93 18.36
C CYS A 179 -15.30 -17.45 18.04
N TYR A 180 -14.04 -17.05 17.94
CA TYR A 180 -13.66 -15.67 17.60
C TYR A 180 -14.20 -15.26 16.22
N ILE A 181 -14.29 -16.22 15.28
CA ILE A 181 -14.81 -16.02 13.94
C ILE A 181 -16.34 -15.93 13.98
N CYS A 182 -17.06 -17.05 14.12
CA CYS A 182 -18.52 -17.09 13.94
C CYS A 182 -19.32 -16.70 15.18
N LYS A 183 -18.67 -16.42 16.32
CA LYS A 183 -19.28 -16.10 17.63
C LYS A 183 -20.18 -17.19 18.24
N MET A 184 -20.37 -18.32 17.55
CA MET A 184 -21.11 -19.49 18.04
C MET A 184 -20.30 -20.27 19.08
N SER A 185 -20.98 -21.11 19.85
CA SER A 185 -20.36 -21.96 20.86
C SER A 185 -19.26 -22.85 20.26
N LEU A 186 -18.07 -22.84 20.90
CA LEU A 186 -17.01 -23.82 20.71
C LEU A 186 -17.33 -25.13 21.43
N ARG A 187 -18.34 -25.13 22.32
CA ARG A 187 -18.89 -26.33 22.96
C ARG A 187 -20.02 -26.88 22.10
N ALA A 188 -19.62 -27.64 21.09
CA ALA A 188 -20.40 -28.70 20.47
C ALA A 188 -19.37 -29.67 19.86
N ASP A 189 -19.27 -30.83 20.51
CA ASP A 189 -18.67 -32.08 20.05
C ASP A 189 -17.15 -32.25 20.22
N ILE A 190 -16.80 -32.94 21.31
CA ILE A 190 -15.92 -34.12 21.49
C ILE A 190 -14.70 -34.37 20.56
N ASN A 191 -14.51 -33.69 19.42
CA ASN A 191 -13.43 -33.94 18.46
C ASN A 191 -12.73 -32.65 17.97
N ASP A 192 -11.75 -32.14 18.73
CA ASP A 192 -10.69 -31.24 18.22
C ASP A 192 -11.13 -30.04 17.34
N ASN A 193 -12.32 -29.50 17.59
CA ASN A 193 -12.85 -28.42 16.77
C ASN A 193 -12.29 -27.03 17.16
N LYS A 194 -11.57 -26.88 18.29
CA LYS A 194 -11.06 -25.59 18.76
C LYS A 194 -9.59 -25.38 18.38
N VAL A 195 -9.32 -24.44 17.47
CA VAL A 195 -7.98 -24.14 16.94
C VAL A 195 -7.55 -22.71 17.28
N ARG A 196 -6.23 -22.44 17.23
CA ARG A 196 -5.64 -21.12 17.45
C ARG A 196 -5.55 -20.39 16.11
N ASP A 197 -6.40 -19.40 15.91
CA ASP A 197 -6.38 -18.53 14.73
C ASP A 197 -5.32 -17.43 14.91
N HIS A 198 -4.54 -17.15 13.86
CA HIS A 198 -3.48 -16.14 13.88
C HIS A 198 -3.35 -15.48 12.51
N ASP A 199 -2.85 -14.25 12.50
CA ASP A 199 -2.52 -13.53 11.28
C ASP A 199 -1.33 -14.20 10.57
N HIS A 200 -1.53 -14.62 9.33
CA HIS A 200 -0.54 -15.36 8.53
C HIS A 200 0.71 -14.54 8.13
N PHE A 201 0.76 -13.23 8.39
CA PHE A 201 1.89 -12.35 8.07
C PHE A 201 2.63 -11.82 9.27
N THR A 202 1.93 -11.62 10.38
CA THR A 202 2.52 -11.06 11.60
C THR A 202 2.73 -12.13 12.67
N GLY A 203 2.13 -13.32 12.50
CA GLY A 203 2.12 -14.37 13.51
C GLY A 203 1.29 -13.99 14.76
N LYS A 204 0.57 -12.86 14.73
CA LYS A 204 -0.18 -12.36 15.87
C LYS A 204 -1.44 -13.20 16.08
N TYR A 205 -1.67 -13.61 17.32
CA TYR A 205 -2.86 -14.38 17.67
C TYR A 205 -4.14 -13.53 17.61
N HIS A 206 -5.20 -14.12 17.05
CA HIS A 206 -6.53 -13.50 16.99
C HIS A 206 -7.45 -14.04 18.09
N GLY A 207 -7.51 -15.36 18.25
CA GLY A 207 -8.44 -15.98 19.18
C GLY A 207 -8.72 -17.46 18.92
N PRO A 208 -9.52 -18.10 19.78
CA PRO A 208 -9.95 -19.48 19.56
C PRO A 208 -11.02 -19.54 18.48
N ALA A 209 -10.87 -20.41 17.49
CA ALA A 209 -11.81 -20.57 16.38
C ALA A 209 -12.26 -22.03 16.22
N HIS A 210 -13.37 -22.26 15.50
CA HIS A 210 -13.68 -23.59 14.98
C HIS A 210 -12.68 -23.98 13.90
N ARG A 211 -12.27 -25.24 13.81
CA ARG A 211 -11.39 -25.74 12.73
C ARG A 211 -11.99 -25.44 11.36
N GLY A 212 -13.29 -25.67 11.19
CA GLY A 212 -14.00 -25.34 9.96
C GLY A 212 -14.04 -23.84 9.66
N CYS A 213 -14.17 -22.98 10.67
CA CYS A 213 -14.12 -21.53 10.48
C CYS A 213 -12.71 -21.06 10.09
N ASN A 214 -11.67 -21.58 10.74
CA ASN A 214 -10.27 -21.28 10.42
C ASN A 214 -9.91 -21.72 9.00
N LEU A 215 -10.35 -22.90 8.56
CA LEU A 215 -10.13 -23.38 7.18
C LEU A 215 -10.82 -22.49 6.13
N GLN A 216 -11.96 -21.88 6.46
CA GLN A 216 -12.65 -20.94 5.57
C GLN A 216 -11.90 -19.61 5.40
N LEU A 217 -11.05 -19.25 6.36
CA LEU A 217 -10.20 -18.05 6.31
C LEU A 217 -8.80 -18.31 5.77
N GLN A 218 -8.50 -19.57 5.41
CA GLN A 218 -7.21 -19.91 4.84
C GLN A 218 -6.95 -19.08 3.59
N ILE A 219 -5.85 -18.32 3.62
CA ILE A 219 -5.37 -17.62 2.44
C ILE A 219 -4.90 -18.67 1.44
N LYS A 220 -5.53 -18.67 0.28
CA LYS A 220 -5.15 -19.52 -0.84
C LYS A 220 -4.23 -18.73 -1.77
N PRO A 221 -2.93 -19.06 -1.81
CA PRO A 221 -1.93 -18.25 -2.51
C PRO A 221 -2.20 -18.03 -4.00
N ASP A 222 -2.88 -18.98 -4.65
CA ASP A 222 -3.15 -18.95 -6.10
C ASP A 222 -4.56 -18.46 -6.46
N GLU A 223 -5.44 -18.24 -5.47
CA GLU A 223 -6.82 -17.76 -5.67
C GLU A 223 -7.02 -16.30 -5.19
N ILE A 224 -6.16 -15.81 -4.30
CA ILE A 224 -6.33 -14.49 -3.68
C ILE A 224 -6.21 -13.36 -4.72
N LYS A 225 -7.10 -12.37 -4.60
CA LYS A 225 -7.04 -11.17 -5.43
C LYS A 225 -6.18 -10.10 -4.74
N ILE A 226 -5.06 -9.75 -5.35
CA ILE A 226 -4.16 -8.69 -4.93
C ILE A 226 -4.58 -7.36 -5.57
N PRO A 227 -4.88 -6.32 -4.77
CA PRO A 227 -5.23 -5.01 -5.31
C PRO A 227 -4.08 -4.33 -6.04
N LEU A 228 -4.40 -3.71 -7.18
CA LEU A 228 -3.56 -2.77 -7.92
C LEU A 228 -4.27 -1.42 -7.95
N ILE A 229 -3.74 -0.46 -7.20
CA ILE A 229 -4.40 0.80 -6.89
C ILE A 229 -3.86 1.92 -7.77
N TYR A 230 -4.78 2.68 -8.35
CA TYR A 230 -4.55 3.90 -9.13
C TYR A 230 -5.23 5.11 -8.48
N HIS A 231 -4.89 6.30 -8.95
CA HIS A 231 -5.57 7.54 -8.57
C HIS A 231 -6.21 8.19 -9.80
N GLY A 232 -7.55 8.12 -9.89
CA GLY A 232 -8.30 8.57 -11.06
C GLY A 232 -8.30 7.58 -12.23
N GLY A 233 -7.88 6.33 -12.00
CA GLY A 233 -7.66 5.36 -13.06
C GLY A 233 -8.91 4.97 -13.86
N LYS A 234 -10.11 5.07 -13.26
CA LYS A 234 -11.39 4.77 -13.93
C LYS A 234 -11.60 5.60 -15.20
N HIS A 235 -11.23 6.87 -15.15
CA HIS A 235 -11.50 7.83 -16.22
C HIS A 235 -10.44 7.81 -17.31
N TYR A 236 -9.32 7.13 -17.09
CA TYR A 236 -8.16 7.25 -17.96
C TYR A 236 -7.38 5.94 -18.09
N ASP A 237 -6.65 5.56 -17.04
CA ASP A 237 -5.75 4.41 -17.04
C ASP A 237 -6.39 3.09 -17.47
N PHE A 238 -7.63 2.85 -17.05
CA PHE A 238 -8.30 1.59 -17.23
C PHE A 238 -8.58 1.31 -18.71
N HIS A 239 -8.96 2.34 -19.48
CA HIS A 239 -9.27 2.21 -20.91
C HIS A 239 -8.05 1.84 -21.74
N HIS A 240 -6.94 2.55 -21.53
CA HIS A 240 -5.68 2.26 -22.21
C HIS A 240 -5.17 0.86 -21.87
N LYS A 241 -5.32 0.45 -20.61
CA LYS A 241 -4.86 -0.86 -20.15
C LYS A 241 -5.69 -2.02 -20.64
N VAL A 242 -7.03 -1.96 -20.61
CA VAL A 242 -7.85 -3.11 -21.01
C VAL A 242 -7.51 -3.54 -22.45
N ARG A 243 -7.32 -2.58 -23.35
CA ARG A 243 -6.99 -2.86 -24.75
C ARG A 243 -5.64 -3.56 -24.89
N GLU A 244 -4.60 -3.05 -24.27
CA GLU A 244 -3.26 -3.63 -24.38
C GLU A 244 -3.10 -4.92 -23.57
N LEU A 245 -3.63 -4.95 -22.34
CA LEU A 245 -3.61 -6.13 -21.49
C LEU A 245 -4.44 -7.28 -22.08
N GLY A 246 -5.52 -6.99 -22.79
CA GLY A 246 -6.26 -7.99 -23.57
C GLY A 246 -5.44 -8.66 -24.68
N LEU A 247 -4.35 -8.03 -25.13
CA LEU A 247 -3.44 -8.59 -26.13
C LEU A 247 -2.26 -9.36 -25.51
N VAL A 248 -1.87 -9.03 -24.28
CA VAL A 248 -0.65 -9.60 -23.65
C VAL A 248 -0.93 -10.52 -22.47
N SER A 249 -2.15 -10.52 -21.93
CA SER A 249 -2.54 -11.39 -20.82
C SER A 249 -3.20 -12.66 -21.33
N GLU A 250 -2.71 -13.81 -20.86
CA GLU A 250 -3.37 -15.11 -21.08
C GLU A 250 -4.52 -15.34 -20.09
N ASP A 251 -4.53 -14.60 -18.98
CA ASP A 251 -5.60 -14.66 -17.99
C ASP A 251 -6.91 -14.06 -18.51
N LYS A 252 -8.03 -14.67 -18.09
CA LYS A 252 -9.37 -14.14 -18.31
C LYS A 252 -9.50 -12.74 -17.68
N ILE A 253 -9.97 -11.79 -18.49
CA ILE A 253 -10.29 -10.43 -18.06
C ILE A 253 -11.76 -10.38 -17.65
N GLU A 254 -12.01 -10.02 -16.39
CA GLU A 254 -13.34 -9.79 -15.85
C GLU A 254 -13.53 -8.29 -15.60
N ILE A 255 -14.58 -7.71 -16.17
CA ILE A 255 -14.85 -6.27 -16.11
C ILE A 255 -16.17 -6.05 -15.38
N ILE A 256 -16.14 -5.16 -14.39
CA ILE A 256 -17.36 -4.60 -13.80
C ILE A 256 -17.52 -3.20 -14.39
N ALA A 257 -18.47 -3.03 -15.28
CA ALA A 257 -18.80 -1.71 -15.84
C ALA A 257 -19.42 -0.81 -14.78
N ASP A 258 -19.16 0.49 -14.85
CA ASP A 258 -19.89 1.50 -14.07
C ASP A 258 -20.97 2.18 -14.91
N ASN A 259 -20.61 2.56 -16.13
CA ASN A 259 -21.51 3.03 -17.17
C ASN A 259 -20.98 2.54 -18.53
N MET A 260 -21.59 2.97 -19.64
CA MET A 260 -21.19 2.57 -20.99
C MET A 260 -19.76 3.00 -21.37
N GLU A 261 -19.21 3.99 -20.67
CA GLU A 261 -17.93 4.62 -20.99
C GLU A 261 -16.85 4.37 -19.94
N ASN A 262 -17.16 3.78 -18.78
CA ASN A 262 -16.22 3.68 -17.66
C ASN A 262 -16.33 2.35 -16.93
N TYR A 263 -15.18 1.84 -16.48
CA TYR A 263 -15.09 0.60 -15.72
C TYR A 263 -15.00 0.87 -14.22
N LYS A 264 -15.86 0.24 -13.42
CA LYS A 264 -15.77 0.23 -11.95
C LYS A 264 -14.53 -0.54 -11.50
N THR A 265 -14.25 -1.69 -12.08
CA THR A 265 -13.00 -2.43 -11.84
C THR A 265 -12.72 -3.40 -12.98
N ILE A 266 -11.47 -3.79 -13.09
CA ILE A 266 -10.97 -4.83 -13.99
C ILE A 266 -10.23 -5.85 -13.12
N ILE A 267 -10.50 -7.13 -13.34
CA ILE A 267 -9.82 -8.24 -12.67
C ILE A 267 -9.16 -9.07 -13.76
N ILE A 268 -7.85 -9.28 -13.64
CA ILE A 268 -7.06 -10.09 -14.58
C ILE A 268 -6.24 -11.06 -13.74
N GLY A 269 -6.55 -12.35 -13.85
CA GLY A 269 -5.92 -13.37 -13.01
C GLY A 269 -6.11 -13.03 -11.53
N GLN A 270 -5.02 -12.90 -10.78
CA GLN A 270 -5.03 -12.53 -9.36
C GLN A 270 -4.95 -11.02 -9.10
N ILE A 271 -4.87 -10.17 -10.13
CA ILE A 271 -4.76 -8.72 -9.94
C ILE A 271 -6.14 -8.07 -10.07
N LYS A 272 -6.54 -7.30 -9.05
CA LYS A 272 -7.81 -6.56 -9.00
C LYS A 272 -7.54 -5.06 -9.03
N PHE A 273 -8.04 -4.37 -10.03
CA PHE A 273 -7.78 -2.96 -10.23
C PHE A 273 -8.70 -2.13 -9.33
N ILE A 274 -8.14 -1.20 -8.57
CA ILE A 274 -8.89 -0.31 -7.70
C ILE A 274 -8.53 1.13 -8.08
N ASP A 275 -9.54 2.00 -8.13
CA ASP A 275 -9.32 3.43 -8.21
C ASP A 275 -9.60 4.05 -6.84
N SER A 276 -8.59 4.67 -6.25
CA SER A 276 -8.70 5.37 -4.96
C SER A 276 -9.78 6.44 -4.93
N CYS A 277 -10.12 7.06 -6.08
CA CYS A 277 -11.22 8.03 -6.17
C CYS A 277 -12.59 7.38 -5.89
N GLN A 278 -12.74 6.06 -6.07
CA GLN A 278 -13.97 5.33 -5.68
C GLN A 278 -14.11 5.18 -4.16
N PHE A 279 -13.04 5.50 -3.42
CA PHE A 279 -13.06 5.69 -1.97
C PHE A 279 -13.09 7.16 -1.55
N GLN A 280 -13.45 8.07 -2.48
CA GLN A 280 -13.52 9.51 -2.26
C GLN A 280 -12.18 10.16 -1.88
N PHE A 281 -11.06 9.60 -2.36
CA PHE A 281 -9.79 10.28 -2.26
C PHE A 281 -9.84 11.61 -3.03
N PRO A 282 -9.46 12.75 -2.42
CA PRO A 282 -9.35 14.00 -3.14
C PRO A 282 -8.11 13.99 -4.03
N SER A 283 -7.84 15.08 -4.75
CA SER A 283 -6.61 15.19 -5.56
C SER A 283 -5.36 14.84 -4.76
N LEU A 284 -4.37 14.27 -5.43
CA LEU A 284 -3.13 13.85 -4.78
C LEU A 284 -2.41 15.01 -4.05
N GLU A 285 -2.51 16.25 -4.56
CA GLU A 285 -2.05 17.46 -3.85
C GLU A 285 -2.77 17.62 -2.49
N LYS A 286 -4.10 17.49 -2.50
CA LYS A 286 -4.91 17.62 -1.30
C LYS A 286 -4.61 16.48 -0.32
N VAL A 287 -4.45 15.27 -0.83
CA VAL A 287 -4.04 14.08 -0.08
C VAL A 287 -2.70 14.32 0.63
N ALA A 288 -1.66 14.75 -0.10
CA ALA A 288 -0.35 15.08 0.48
C ALA A 288 -0.48 16.17 1.57
N SER A 289 -1.25 17.22 1.30
CA SER A 289 -1.46 18.30 2.27
C SER A 289 -2.16 17.83 3.55
N ASN A 290 -3.12 16.91 3.44
CA ASN A 290 -3.88 16.39 4.56
C ASN A 290 -3.03 15.44 5.41
N LEU A 291 -2.23 14.57 4.78
CA LEU A 291 -1.29 13.69 5.48
C LEU A 291 -0.22 14.49 6.24
N ARG A 292 0.31 15.53 5.59
CA ARG A 292 1.35 16.38 6.17
C ARG A 292 0.83 17.26 7.30
N GLY A 293 -0.39 17.79 7.17
CA GLY A 293 -0.92 18.77 8.11
C GLY A 293 -0.04 20.02 8.19
N GLN A 294 0.36 20.40 9.41
CA GLN A 294 1.26 21.55 9.66
C GLN A 294 2.72 21.12 9.91
N GLU A 295 3.03 19.84 9.75
CA GLU A 295 4.32 19.27 10.12
C GLU A 295 5.44 19.69 9.18
N LYS A 296 6.60 20.02 9.78
CA LYS A 296 7.78 20.52 9.06
C LYS A 296 9.08 19.84 9.48
N SER A 297 9.14 19.20 10.65
CA SER A 297 10.35 18.51 11.10
C SER A 297 10.49 17.16 10.40
N LEU A 298 11.74 16.73 10.19
CA LEU A 298 12.05 15.48 9.50
C LEU A 298 11.41 14.27 10.18
N GLU A 299 11.46 14.23 11.51
CA GLU A 299 10.90 13.12 12.30
C GLU A 299 9.37 13.02 12.16
N GLN A 300 8.66 14.14 12.16
CA GLN A 300 7.20 14.15 12.03
C GLN A 300 6.79 13.83 10.60
N LEU A 301 7.52 14.34 9.60
CA LEU A 301 7.29 14.00 8.20
C LEU A 301 7.49 12.49 7.95
N ALA A 302 8.52 11.88 8.54
CA ALA A 302 8.72 10.44 8.45
C ALA A 302 7.59 9.62 9.11
N LYS A 303 6.90 10.17 10.13
CA LYS A 303 5.71 9.54 10.73
C LYS A 303 4.44 9.76 9.90
N CYS A 304 4.34 10.88 9.20
CA CYS A 304 3.25 11.16 8.26
C CYS A 304 3.37 10.30 7.00
N PHE A 305 4.61 10.06 6.53
CA PHE A 305 4.94 9.35 5.29
C PHE A 305 5.93 8.19 5.53
N PRO A 306 5.56 7.17 6.32
CA PRO A 306 6.45 6.08 6.70
C PRO A 306 6.90 5.20 5.52
N ILE A 307 6.11 5.08 4.46
CA ILE A 307 6.48 4.32 3.26
C ILE A 307 7.48 5.13 2.44
N MET A 308 7.22 6.42 2.20
CA MET A 308 8.18 7.29 1.55
C MET A 308 9.51 7.34 2.30
N ALA A 309 9.49 7.43 3.63
CA ALA A 309 10.69 7.50 4.46
C ALA A 309 11.57 6.23 4.44
N GLN A 310 11.02 5.08 4.01
CA GLN A 310 11.82 3.85 3.78
C GLN A 310 12.68 3.95 2.51
N SER A 311 12.33 4.85 1.60
CA SER A 311 12.78 4.86 0.20
C SER A 311 13.50 6.16 -0.18
N ILE A 312 13.04 7.29 0.37
CA ILE A 312 13.54 8.64 0.08
C ILE A 312 14.51 9.11 1.17
N PRO A 313 15.64 9.74 0.79
CA PRO A 313 16.55 10.38 1.75
C PRO A 313 15.83 11.37 2.67
N GLN A 314 16.05 11.27 3.98
CA GLN A 314 15.33 12.06 4.97
C GLN A 314 15.37 13.57 4.69
N HIS A 315 16.51 14.11 4.27
CA HIS A 315 16.65 15.54 3.97
C HIS A 315 15.73 16.05 2.84
N LEU A 316 15.24 15.16 1.97
CA LEU A 316 14.32 15.50 0.88
C LEU A 316 12.84 15.40 1.29
N LEU A 317 12.51 14.81 2.45
CA LEU A 317 11.12 14.71 2.90
C LEU A 317 10.39 16.07 2.93
N PRO A 318 10.99 17.19 3.41
CA PRO A 318 10.27 18.47 3.46
C PRO A 318 9.76 18.99 2.12
N ILE A 319 10.43 18.61 1.02
CA ILE A 319 10.05 18.99 -0.35
C ILE A 319 9.23 17.89 -1.03
N LEU A 320 9.56 16.61 -0.86
CA LEU A 320 8.91 15.51 -1.58
C LEU A 320 7.60 15.02 -0.95
N THR A 321 7.29 15.42 0.29
CA THR A 321 5.96 15.20 0.89
C THR A 321 4.92 16.23 0.42
N GLN A 322 5.23 16.98 -0.64
CA GLN A 322 4.33 17.90 -1.33
C GLN A 322 4.25 17.44 -2.79
N LYS A 323 3.07 17.56 -3.39
CA LYS A 323 2.93 17.27 -4.81
C LYS A 323 3.73 18.30 -5.62
N SER A 324 4.58 17.80 -6.51
CA SER A 324 5.29 18.61 -7.51
C SER A 324 4.46 18.75 -8.78
N GLU A 325 4.78 19.73 -9.62
CA GLU A 325 4.15 19.87 -10.94
C GLU A 325 4.93 19.12 -12.01
N TYR A 326 4.24 18.70 -13.07
CA TYR A 326 4.86 18.06 -14.21
C TYR A 326 4.42 18.71 -15.53
N SER A 327 5.33 18.75 -16.50
CA SER A 327 5.13 19.34 -17.81
C SER A 327 4.67 18.26 -18.79
N TYR A 328 3.36 18.05 -18.88
CA TYR A 328 2.74 16.95 -19.63
C TYR A 328 2.79 17.12 -21.15
N GLU A 329 2.92 18.35 -21.64
CA GLU A 329 2.87 18.67 -23.08
C GLU A 329 4.26 18.94 -23.67
N LEU A 330 5.30 18.79 -22.85
CA LEU A 330 6.67 18.80 -23.32
C LEU A 330 6.98 17.48 -24.01
N ASN A 331 6.58 17.32 -25.27
CA ASN A 331 6.66 16.03 -25.97
C ASN A 331 7.85 15.92 -26.93
N ASP A 332 8.91 16.71 -26.77
CA ASP A 332 10.07 16.59 -27.66
C ASP A 332 10.87 15.29 -27.37
N PRO A 333 11.46 14.64 -28.39
CA PRO A 333 12.20 13.38 -28.23
C PRO A 333 13.40 13.47 -27.27
N GLY A 334 13.97 14.67 -27.08
CA GLY A 334 15.16 14.92 -26.26
C GLY A 334 14.85 15.44 -24.86
N ARG A 335 13.58 15.57 -24.47
CA ARG A 335 13.18 16.30 -23.25
C ARG A 335 13.87 15.78 -22.01
N PHE A 336 14.01 14.46 -21.86
CA PHE A 336 14.60 13.83 -20.68
C PHE A 336 16.11 14.04 -20.59
N SER A 337 16.74 14.49 -21.67
CA SER A 337 18.15 14.87 -21.73
C SER A 337 18.37 16.36 -21.49
N ARG A 338 17.32 17.20 -21.47
CA ARG A 338 17.44 18.62 -21.14
C ARG A 338 18.07 18.77 -19.76
N THR A 339 19.08 19.63 -19.65
CA THR A 339 19.85 19.88 -18.43
C THR A 339 19.29 21.00 -17.56
N GLU A 340 18.08 21.46 -17.89
CA GLU A 340 17.39 22.53 -17.20
C GLU A 340 15.93 22.11 -16.95
N LEU A 341 15.36 22.60 -15.86
CA LEU A 341 13.93 22.46 -15.61
C LEU A 341 13.17 23.24 -16.70
N PRO A 342 12.06 22.69 -17.24
CA PRO A 342 11.22 23.43 -18.18
C PRO A 342 10.79 24.78 -17.62
N SER A 343 10.63 25.76 -18.49
CA SER A 343 10.11 27.08 -18.12
C SER A 343 8.67 26.97 -17.59
N ARG A 344 8.22 27.92 -16.75
CA ARG A 344 6.84 27.94 -16.23
C ARG A 344 5.78 27.84 -17.34
N LYS A 345 6.06 28.39 -18.52
CA LYS A 345 5.16 28.33 -19.68
C LYS A 345 5.03 26.92 -20.25
N GLU A 346 6.09 26.12 -20.20
CA GLU A 346 6.08 24.72 -20.66
C GLU A 346 5.30 23.81 -19.71
N PHE A 347 4.93 24.28 -18.50
CA PHE A 347 3.97 23.58 -17.63
C PHE A 347 2.49 23.85 -17.98
N ASN A 348 2.22 24.71 -18.96
CA ASN A 348 0.84 24.94 -19.39
C ASN A 348 0.27 23.68 -20.02
N THR A 349 -1.03 23.49 -19.83
CA THR A 349 -1.77 22.37 -20.43
C THR A 349 -2.99 22.89 -21.17
N VAL A 350 -3.36 22.24 -22.26
CA VAL A 350 -4.55 22.52 -23.09
C VAL A 350 -5.83 22.34 -22.28
N LEU A 351 -5.85 21.32 -21.41
CA LEU A 351 -7.00 21.04 -20.54
C LEU A 351 -7.04 21.95 -19.30
N GLY A 352 -5.93 22.59 -18.96
CA GLY A 352 -5.82 23.48 -17.82
C GLY A 352 -6.14 24.92 -18.20
N GLU A 353 -7.05 25.54 -17.45
CA GLU A 353 -7.32 26.96 -17.62
C GLU A 353 -6.06 27.79 -17.33
N LEU A 354 -5.80 28.80 -18.17
CA LEU A 354 -4.78 29.79 -17.89
C LEU A 354 -5.29 30.68 -16.76
N ASN A 355 -4.84 30.41 -15.55
CA ASN A 355 -5.36 31.02 -14.33
C ASN A 355 -4.47 32.15 -13.81
N TYR A 356 -3.17 32.13 -14.11
CA TYR A 356 -2.22 33.04 -13.46
C TYR A 356 -1.54 33.98 -14.44
N CYS A 357 -1.31 35.22 -14.00
CA CYS A 357 -0.58 36.23 -14.76
C CYS A 357 0.93 36.19 -14.48
N GLU A 358 1.72 36.88 -15.33
CA GLU A 358 3.17 37.03 -15.16
C GLU A 358 3.54 37.66 -13.81
N ASN A 359 2.76 38.65 -13.38
CA ASN A 359 3.06 39.44 -12.19
C ASN A 359 2.86 38.66 -10.87
N GLY A 360 2.27 37.46 -10.93
CA GLY A 360 1.98 36.65 -9.75
C GLY A 360 1.13 37.41 -8.72
N CYS A 361 0.09 38.11 -9.21
CA CYS A 361 -0.78 38.97 -8.40
C CYS A 361 -1.27 38.24 -7.15
N LYS A 362 -1.24 38.93 -6.01
CA LYS A 362 -1.66 38.36 -4.73
C LYS A 362 -2.70 39.23 -4.07
N LYS A 363 -3.66 38.58 -3.43
CA LYS A 363 -4.62 39.21 -2.51
C LYS A 363 -4.46 38.60 -1.13
N CYS A 364 -4.81 39.35 -0.10
CA CYS A 364 -4.84 38.78 1.24
C CYS A 364 -6.06 37.85 1.41
N LYS A 365 -6.01 36.93 2.39
CA LYS A 365 -7.15 36.04 2.71
C LYS A 365 -8.45 36.80 3.03
N HIS A 366 -8.38 38.04 3.51
CA HIS A 366 -9.56 38.85 3.80
C HIS A 366 -10.25 39.28 2.50
N GLU A 367 -9.49 39.84 1.56
CA GLU A 367 -9.99 40.27 0.25
C GLU A 367 -10.54 39.09 -0.56
N ILE A 368 -9.87 37.94 -0.52
CA ILE A 368 -10.34 36.70 -1.17
C ILE A 368 -11.70 36.26 -0.60
N LYS A 369 -11.98 36.55 0.68
CA LYS A 369 -13.27 36.27 1.34
C LYS A 369 -14.26 37.45 1.24
N GLY A 370 -13.99 38.45 0.40
CA GLY A 370 -14.83 39.65 0.25
C GLY A 370 -14.82 40.61 1.44
N LYS A 371 -13.82 40.52 2.34
CA LYS A 371 -13.67 41.41 3.49
C LYS A 371 -12.63 42.49 3.23
N LYS A 372 -12.84 43.70 3.76
CA LYS A 372 -11.84 44.78 3.73
C LYS A 372 -10.58 44.37 4.53
N CYS A 373 -9.39 44.37 3.92
CA CYS A 373 -8.12 44.31 4.66
C CYS A 373 -7.72 45.74 5.06
N ASN A 374 -7.30 45.89 6.30
CA ASN A 374 -6.82 47.14 6.89
C ASN A 374 -5.33 47.43 6.58
N GLY A 375 -4.72 46.69 5.65
CA GLY A 375 -3.31 46.85 5.29
C GLY A 375 -2.31 46.20 6.25
N GLU A 376 -2.75 45.60 7.36
CA GLU A 376 -1.88 44.95 8.37
C GLU A 376 -1.62 43.46 8.07
N CYS A 377 -2.08 42.97 6.91
CA CYS A 377 -1.97 41.58 6.48
C CYS A 377 -0.48 41.19 6.31
N LYS A 378 0.00 40.14 7.00
CA LYS A 378 1.42 39.71 6.92
C LYS A 378 1.72 39.08 5.55
N LYS A 379 3.00 39.01 5.15
CA LYS A 379 3.42 38.34 3.89
C LYS A 379 2.87 36.91 3.72
N GLY A 380 2.66 36.18 4.81
CA GLY A 380 2.07 34.83 4.81
C GLY A 380 0.56 34.78 4.60
N ASP A 381 -0.13 35.93 4.62
CA ASP A 381 -1.57 36.05 4.41
C ASP A 381 -1.94 36.38 2.96
N LEU A 382 -0.94 36.70 2.14
CA LEU A 382 -1.07 36.94 0.70
C LEU A 382 -1.04 35.61 -0.06
N LYS A 383 -2.06 35.36 -0.87
CA LYS A 383 -2.13 34.23 -1.79
C LYS A 383 -2.17 34.73 -3.23
N GLU A 384 -1.49 34.02 -4.11
CA GLU A 384 -1.60 34.27 -5.56
C GLU A 384 -3.05 34.02 -5.98
N VAL A 385 -3.56 34.92 -6.82
CA VAL A 385 -4.95 34.90 -7.26
C VAL A 385 -5.06 34.70 -8.76
N ASP A 386 -6.17 34.12 -9.14
CA ASP A 386 -6.58 33.89 -10.52
C ASP A 386 -7.56 34.95 -11.03
N ASP A 387 -7.98 35.91 -10.20
CA ASP A 387 -9.01 36.92 -10.47
C ASP A 387 -8.44 38.35 -10.59
N CYS A 388 -7.31 38.50 -11.27
CA CYS A 388 -6.71 39.81 -11.55
C CYS A 388 -7.03 40.30 -12.98
N GLU A 389 -6.96 41.62 -13.19
CA GLU A 389 -7.19 42.27 -14.50
C GLU A 389 -6.09 41.99 -15.54
N HIS A 390 -4.95 41.47 -15.12
CA HIS A 390 -3.86 41.13 -16.02
C HIS A 390 -4.18 39.89 -16.87
N LYS A 391 -3.57 39.82 -18.06
CA LYS A 391 -3.65 38.64 -18.93
C LYS A 391 -3.15 37.40 -18.20
N LYS A 392 -4.00 36.39 -18.10
CA LYS A 392 -3.66 35.07 -17.59
C LYS A 392 -2.93 34.27 -18.67
N ILE A 393 -1.77 33.75 -18.33
CA ILE A 393 -0.84 33.12 -19.28
C ILE A 393 -0.25 31.80 -18.77
N TYR A 394 -0.47 31.47 -17.48
CA TYR A 394 0.03 30.25 -16.87
C TYR A 394 -1.09 29.39 -16.29
N THR A 395 -0.98 28.07 -16.47
CA THR A 395 -1.84 27.08 -15.81
C THR A 395 -1.45 26.89 -14.34
N ILE A 396 -0.14 26.92 -14.03
CA ILE A 396 0.38 26.74 -12.67
C ILE A 396 0.74 28.07 -11.99
N SER A 397 0.59 28.13 -10.68
CA SER A 397 0.97 29.29 -9.85
C SER A 397 2.49 29.47 -9.78
N GLN A 398 2.95 30.68 -9.46
CA GLN A 398 4.38 30.94 -9.25
C GLN A 398 4.92 30.16 -8.04
N LYS A 399 4.07 29.90 -7.04
CA LYS A 399 4.43 29.09 -5.87
C LYS A 399 4.71 27.64 -6.27
N GLN A 400 3.85 27.05 -7.10
CA GLN A 400 4.03 25.70 -7.62
C GLN A 400 5.31 25.59 -8.45
N TYR A 401 5.55 26.54 -9.36
CA TYR A 401 6.77 26.55 -10.15
C TYR A 401 8.04 26.69 -9.29
N LYS A 402 8.04 27.57 -8.28
CA LYS A 402 9.16 27.68 -7.31
C LYS A 402 9.38 26.39 -6.53
N HIS A 403 8.32 25.63 -6.25
CA HIS A 403 8.45 24.34 -5.61
C HIS A 403 9.15 23.33 -6.53
N ALA A 404 8.77 23.26 -7.81
CA ALA A 404 9.44 22.44 -8.81
C ALA A 404 10.94 22.79 -8.96
N GLN A 405 11.27 24.09 -9.01
CA GLN A 405 12.67 24.57 -9.02
C GLN A 405 13.43 24.11 -7.77
N LYS A 406 12.80 24.23 -6.60
CA LYS A 406 13.41 23.78 -5.34
C LYS A 406 13.65 22.26 -5.35
N VAL A 407 12.71 21.47 -5.86
CA VAL A 407 12.86 20.01 -6.00
C VAL A 407 14.02 19.68 -6.93
N TRP A 408 14.09 20.33 -8.09
CA TRP A 408 15.19 20.18 -9.04
C TRP A 408 16.56 20.42 -8.38
N GLU A 409 16.71 21.53 -7.66
CA GLU A 409 17.95 21.93 -7.01
C GLU A 409 18.34 21.02 -5.85
N GLU A 410 17.43 20.79 -4.89
CA GLU A 410 17.73 20.02 -3.68
C GLU A 410 17.88 18.52 -3.94
N ALA A 411 17.12 17.96 -4.89
CA ALA A 411 17.30 16.58 -5.34
C ALA A 411 18.51 16.41 -6.28
N LYS A 412 19.18 17.51 -6.67
CA LYS A 412 20.34 17.55 -7.56
C LYS A 412 20.07 16.90 -8.91
N CYS A 413 18.90 17.17 -9.49
CA CYS A 413 18.54 16.72 -10.82
C CYS A 413 19.54 17.29 -11.84
N LYS A 414 20.14 16.43 -12.65
CA LYS A 414 21.03 16.84 -13.75
C LYS A 414 20.26 16.98 -15.05
N THR A 415 19.22 16.18 -15.22
CA THR A 415 18.35 16.26 -16.38
C THR A 415 16.86 16.25 -16.01
N PHE A 416 16.00 16.63 -16.95
CA PHE A 416 14.56 16.49 -16.80
C PHE A 416 14.11 15.04 -16.65
N GLY A 417 14.90 14.08 -17.14
CA GLY A 417 14.72 12.66 -16.83
C GLY A 417 14.80 12.38 -15.32
N ASP A 418 15.79 12.94 -14.63
CA ASP A 418 15.93 12.76 -13.18
C ASP A 418 14.72 13.34 -12.43
N TYR A 419 14.27 14.54 -12.82
CA TYR A 419 13.08 15.17 -12.27
C TYR A 419 11.81 14.34 -12.54
N HIS A 420 11.65 13.82 -13.75
CA HIS A 420 10.53 12.97 -14.14
C HIS A 420 10.47 11.68 -13.31
N ASP A 421 11.59 10.96 -13.16
CA ASP A 421 11.62 9.73 -12.38
C ASP A 421 11.27 10.00 -10.91
N LEU A 422 11.79 11.12 -10.38
CA LEU A 422 11.49 11.54 -9.02
C LEU A 422 10.02 11.90 -8.85
N TYR A 423 9.45 12.67 -9.77
CA TYR A 423 8.04 13.05 -9.80
C TYR A 423 7.12 11.82 -9.77
N LEU A 424 7.31 10.91 -10.72
CA LEU A 424 6.52 9.68 -10.84
C LEU A 424 6.64 8.80 -9.59
N ARG A 425 7.86 8.68 -9.06
CA ARG A 425 8.13 7.95 -7.82
C ARG A 425 7.43 8.59 -6.62
N THR A 426 7.46 9.91 -6.50
CA THR A 426 6.82 10.62 -5.39
C THR A 426 5.30 10.53 -5.43
N ASP A 427 4.68 10.62 -6.60
CA ASP A 427 3.22 10.54 -6.72
C ASP A 427 2.73 9.15 -6.26
N VAL A 428 3.43 8.09 -6.65
CA VAL A 428 3.18 6.71 -6.20
C VAL A 428 3.37 6.57 -4.68
N LEU A 429 4.44 7.13 -4.11
CA LEU A 429 4.73 7.03 -2.67
C LEU A 429 3.75 7.83 -1.80
N ILE A 430 3.35 9.02 -2.23
CA ILE A 430 2.31 9.82 -1.55
C ILE A 430 1.01 9.03 -1.50
N LEU A 431 0.61 8.46 -2.64
CA LEU A 431 -0.61 7.65 -2.70
C LEU A 431 -0.50 6.41 -1.81
N ALA A 432 0.66 5.75 -1.78
CA ALA A 432 0.92 4.60 -0.92
C ALA A 432 0.73 4.89 0.57
N ASP A 433 1.35 5.96 1.07
CA ASP A 433 1.21 6.39 2.47
C ASP A 433 -0.25 6.73 2.81
N SER A 434 -0.95 7.32 1.85
CA SER A 434 -2.36 7.73 2.00
C SER A 434 -3.29 6.53 2.06
N ILE A 435 -3.07 5.55 1.19
CA ILE A 435 -3.81 4.29 1.19
C ILE A 435 -3.54 3.53 2.48
N GLN A 436 -2.28 3.45 2.93
CA GLN A 436 -1.97 2.73 4.17
C GLN A 436 -2.59 3.42 5.39
N ARG A 437 -2.56 4.75 5.46
CA ARG A 437 -3.24 5.51 6.53
C ARG A 437 -4.75 5.26 6.50
N PHE A 438 -5.38 5.40 5.34
CA PHE A 438 -6.80 5.12 5.16
C PHE A 438 -7.14 3.70 5.60
N ARG A 439 -6.38 2.70 5.13
CA ARG A 439 -6.56 1.30 5.48
C ARG A 439 -6.48 1.06 6.98
N MET A 440 -5.48 1.62 7.66
CA MET A 440 -5.35 1.51 9.12
C MET A 440 -6.54 2.13 9.85
N THR A 441 -6.92 3.36 9.49
CA THR A 441 -8.05 4.06 10.11
C THR A 441 -9.37 3.32 9.89
N MET A 442 -9.65 2.86 8.66
CA MET A 442 -10.88 2.12 8.38
C MET A 442 -10.90 0.78 9.11
N LYS A 443 -9.77 0.08 9.24
CA LYS A 443 -9.68 -1.14 10.04
C LYS A 443 -9.91 -0.88 11.53
N GLU A 444 -9.39 0.21 12.06
CA GLU A 444 -9.59 0.60 13.46
C GLU A 444 -11.07 0.90 13.75
N VAL A 445 -11.73 1.66 12.87
CA VAL A 445 -13.14 2.04 13.02
C VAL A 445 -14.07 0.87 12.77
N SER A 446 -13.82 0.08 11.72
CA SER A 446 -14.78 -0.90 11.21
C SER A 446 -14.41 -2.35 11.46
N GLY A 447 -13.15 -2.67 11.79
CA GLY A 447 -12.63 -4.03 11.80
C GLY A 447 -12.55 -4.70 10.41
N LEU A 448 -12.89 -4.00 9.34
CA LEU A 448 -12.84 -4.48 7.96
C LEU A 448 -11.68 -3.82 7.22
N ASP A 449 -11.01 -4.60 6.38
CA ASP A 449 -9.99 -4.07 5.48
C ASP A 449 -10.64 -3.49 4.21
N PRO A 450 -10.55 -2.16 3.98
CA PRO A 450 -11.21 -1.54 2.82
C PRO A 450 -10.65 -2.03 1.48
N LEU A 451 -9.43 -2.60 1.44
CA LEU A 451 -8.84 -3.09 0.19
C LEU A 451 -9.47 -4.42 -0.30
N ASN A 452 -10.29 -5.06 0.53
CA ASN A 452 -11.15 -6.16 0.07
C ASN A 452 -12.26 -5.67 -0.87
N TYR A 453 -12.58 -4.37 -0.86
CA TYR A 453 -13.66 -3.75 -1.60
C TYR A 453 -13.15 -2.97 -2.82
N ILE A 454 -14.08 -2.53 -3.68
CA ILE A 454 -13.77 -1.72 -4.86
C ILE A 454 -14.21 -0.26 -4.64
N THR A 455 -15.27 -0.04 -3.85
CA THR A 455 -15.86 1.28 -3.65
C THR A 455 -16.22 1.52 -2.19
N LEU A 456 -16.24 2.79 -1.78
CA LEU A 456 -16.69 3.18 -0.44
C LEU A 456 -18.14 2.74 -0.15
N PRO A 457 -19.13 2.88 -1.06
CA PRO A 457 -20.47 2.37 -0.80
C PRO A 457 -20.51 0.85 -0.55
N SER A 458 -19.74 0.05 -1.30
CA SER A 458 -19.71 -1.40 -1.08
C SER A 458 -19.13 -1.77 0.29
N PHE A 459 -18.09 -1.04 0.70
CA PHE A 459 -17.48 -1.18 2.02
C PHE A 459 -18.43 -0.71 3.14
N ALA A 460 -19.05 0.46 3.00
CA ALA A 460 -19.97 1.04 3.97
C ALA A 460 -21.22 0.17 4.16
N PHE A 461 -21.71 -0.48 3.11
CA PHE A 461 -22.84 -1.40 3.21
C PHE A 461 -22.51 -2.62 4.09
N ASP A 462 -21.32 -3.18 3.96
CA ASP A 462 -20.88 -4.28 4.82
C ASP A 462 -20.50 -3.83 6.23
N MET A 463 -20.03 -2.60 6.39
CA MET A 463 -19.93 -1.96 7.71
C MET A 463 -21.30 -1.89 8.40
N ALA A 464 -22.34 -1.39 7.73
CA ALA A 464 -23.66 -1.22 8.32
C ALA A 464 -24.26 -2.56 8.80
N LYS A 465 -24.09 -3.64 8.01
CA LYS A 465 -24.49 -5.00 8.42
C LYS A 465 -23.76 -5.50 9.67
N LYS A 466 -22.57 -4.97 9.97
CA LYS A 466 -21.79 -5.35 11.15
C LYS A 466 -22.51 -4.94 12.44
N ASP A 467 -23.10 -3.75 12.43
CA ASP A 467 -23.75 -3.10 13.58
C ASP A 467 -25.12 -3.72 13.88
N ASP A 468 -25.85 -4.18 12.85
CA ASP A 468 -27.13 -4.88 12.99
C ASP A 468 -27.02 -6.32 13.54
N GLN A 469 -25.80 -6.85 13.71
CA GLN A 469 -25.54 -8.18 14.29
C GLN A 469 -24.87 -8.10 15.67
N GLY A 470 -25.08 -6.98 16.39
CA GLY A 470 -24.62 -6.74 17.76
C GLY A 470 -25.46 -7.46 18.81
#